data_AF-A0A6P0RBT5-F1
#
_entry.id   AF-A0A6P0RBT5-F1
#
_cell.length_a   1.000
_cell.length_b   1.000
_cell.length_c   1.000
_cell.angle_alpha   90.00
_cell.angle_beta   90.00
_cell.angle_gamma   90.00
#
_symmetry.space_group_name_H-M   'P 1'
#
loop_
_entity.id
_entity.type
_entity.pdbx_description
1 polymer ?
#
loop_
_entity_poly.entity_id
_entity_poly.type
_entity_poly.pdbx_seq_one_letter_code
_entity_poly.pdbx_strand_id
1 'polypeptide(L)' 'MADMNISPQTVSALQQQGWDLIRVPDVLPANASDEEILNFCRQENRAIVSFDLDFSMLVALNGE' A
#
# COMPACT_ATOMS: atom_id res chain seq x y z
N MET A 1 3.61 -3.52 -4.21
CA MET A 1 3.99 -3.06 -2.87
C MET A 1 2.93 -2.10 -2.38
N ALA A 2 2.30 -2.41 -1.26
CA ALA A 2 1.28 -1.61 -0.63
C ALA A 2 1.93 -0.57 0.30
N ASP A 3 1.56 0.68 0.09
CA ASP A 3 1.93 1.81 0.94
C ASP A 3 1.44 1.63 2.39
N MET A 4 2.03 2.38 3.34
CA MET A 4 1.72 2.33 4.77
C MET A 4 0.24 2.56 5.08
N ASN A 5 -0.40 3.44 4.31
CA ASN A 5 -1.79 3.86 4.49
C ASN A 5 -2.81 2.82 4.00
N ILE A 6 -2.37 1.78 3.29
CA ILE A 6 -3.25 0.67 2.91
C ILE A 6 -3.47 -0.22 4.13
N SER A 7 -4.72 -0.52 4.49
CA SER A 7 -5.01 -1.34 5.67
C SER A 7 -4.48 -2.79 5.51
N PRO A 8 -4.05 -3.46 6.60
CA PRO A 8 -3.63 -4.87 6.53
C PRO A 8 -4.74 -5.80 6.02
N GLN A 9 -6.00 -5.47 6.34
CA GLN A 9 -7.17 -6.22 5.91
C GLN A 9 -7.35 -6.15 4.39
N THR A 10 -7.16 -4.97 3.79
CA THR A 10 -7.20 -4.78 2.34
C THR A 10 -6.11 -5.61 1.65
N VAL A 11 -4.89 -5.60 2.18
CA VAL A 11 -3.79 -6.42 1.65
C VAL A 11 -4.12 -7.91 1.75
N SER A 12 -4.59 -8.37 2.91
CA SER A 12 -4.97 -9.78 3.11
C SER A 12 -6.10 -10.20 2.16
N ALA A 13 -7.10 -9.36 1.94
CA ALA A 13 -8.20 -9.64 1.02
C ALA A 13 -7.69 -9.77 -0.43
N LEU A 14 -6.81 -8.88 -0.88
CA LEU A 14 -6.22 -8.95 -2.22
C LEU A 14 -5.31 -10.18 -2.39
N GLN A 15 -4.50 -10.50 -1.38
CA GLN A 15 -3.70 -11.72 -1.37
C GLN A 15 -4.56 -12.99 -1.47
N GLN A 16 -5.70 -13.03 -0.76
CA GLN A 16 -6.67 -14.14 -0.87
C GLN A 16 -7.28 -14.28 -2.27
N GLN A 17 -7.29 -13.20 -3.06
CA GLN A 17 -7.70 -13.24 -4.48
C GLN A 17 -6.55 -13.59 -5.44
N GLY A 18 -5.35 -13.90 -4.93
CA GLY A 18 -4.21 -14.32 -5.72
C GLY A 18 -3.26 -13.18 -6.15
N TRP A 19 -3.45 -11.96 -5.65
CA TRP A 19 -2.53 -10.86 -5.92
C TRP A 19 -1.24 -10.98 -5.11
N ASP A 20 -0.08 -10.85 -5.77
CA ASP A 20 1.21 -10.72 -5.10
C ASP A 20 1.39 -9.29 -4.55
N LEU A 21 0.90 -9.09 -3.33
CA LEU A 21 0.95 -7.83 -2.62
C LEU A 21 1.72 -7.99 -1.31
N ILE A 22 2.69 -7.12 -1.05
CA ILE A 22 3.46 -7.03 0.20
C ILE A 22 3.37 -5.61 0.75
N ARG A 23 3.32 -5.43 2.07
CA ARG A 23 3.31 -4.10 2.68
C ARG A 23 4.74 -3.61 2.92
N VAL A 24 4.93 -2.29 2.92
CA VAL A 24 6.22 -1.69 3.27
C VAL A 24 6.81 -2.15 4.62
N PRO A 25 6.07 -2.14 5.74
CA PRO A 25 6.64 -2.49 7.05
C PRO A 25 6.94 -3.99 7.19
N ASP A 26 6.53 -4.84 6.23
CA ASP A 26 6.84 -6.27 6.24
C ASP A 26 8.25 -6.55 5.68
N VAL A 27 8.81 -5.62 4.90
CA VAL A 27 10.08 -5.80 4.17
C VAL A 27 11.09 -4.67 4.39
N LEU A 28 10.63 -3.51 4.86
CA LEU A 28 11.43 -2.33 5.18
C LEU A 28 11.06 -1.79 6.57
N PRO A 29 11.92 -0.98 7.20
CA PRO A 29 11.57 -0.26 8.42
C PRO A 29 10.29 0.58 8.25
N ALA A 30 9.49 0.71 9.31
CA ALA A 30 8.26 1.51 9.28
C ALA A 30 8.49 3.01 9.03
N ASN A 31 9.74 3.47 9.18
CA ASN A 31 10.18 4.84 8.90
C ASN A 31 11.03 4.93 7.62
N ALA A 32 11.01 3.91 6.75
CA ALA A 32 11.70 3.97 5.46
C ALA A 32 11.21 5.18 4.66
N SER A 33 12.16 5.87 4.03
CA SER A 33 11.87 6.99 3.15
C SER A 33 11.25 6.53 1.82
N ASP A 34 10.56 7.43 1.14
CA ASP A 34 9.99 7.19 -0.19
C ASP A 34 11.06 6.70 -1.20
N GLU A 35 12.28 7.22 -1.09
CA GLU A 35 13.41 6.81 -1.94
C GLU A 35 13.81 5.35 -1.69
N GLU A 36 13.87 4.92 -0.42
CA GLU A 36 14.15 3.52 -0.06
C GLU A 36 13.05 2.59 -0.58
N ILE A 37 11.79 2.99 -0.44
CA ILE A 37 10.63 2.22 -0.93
C ILE A 37 10.67 2.10 -2.46
N LEU A 38 10.95 3.20 -3.17
CA LEU A 38 11.07 3.22 -4.63
C LEU A 38 12.24 2.36 -5.11
N ASN A 39 13.38 2.42 -4.44
CA ASN A 39 14.55 1.61 -4.78
C ASN A 39 14.28 0.12 -4.57
N PHE A 40 13.65 -0.26 -3.46
CA PHE A 40 13.22 -1.62 -3.23
C PHE A 40 12.26 -2.11 -4.34
N CYS A 41 11.27 -1.29 -4.70
CA CYS A 41 10.34 -1.63 -5.77
C CYS A 41 11.05 -1.83 -7.12
N ARG A 42 12.03 -1.00 -7.46
CA ARG A 42 12.80 -1.17 -8.70
C ARG A 42 13.63 -2.45 -8.69
N GLN A 43 14.29 -2.77 -7.58
CA GLN A 43 15.13 -3.96 -7.43
C GLN A 43 14.30 -5.25 -7.53
N GLU A 44 13.13 -5.26 -6.87
CA GLU A 44 12.22 -6.41 -6.83
C GLU A 44 11.24 -6.46 -8.00
N ASN A 45 11.35 -5.52 -8.96
CA ASN A 45 10.44 -5.38 -10.10
C ASN A 45 8.95 -5.31 -9.68
N ARG A 46 8.64 -4.43 -8.70
CA ARG A 46 7.31 -4.25 -8.12
C ARG A 46 6.75 -2.87 -8.45
N ALA A 47 5.43 -2.80 -8.63
CA ALA A 47 4.70 -1.55 -8.66
C ALA A 47 4.34 -1.09 -7.23
N ILE A 48 4.31 0.22 -7.00
CA ILE A 48 3.76 0.82 -5.78
C ILE A 48 2.26 1.02 -5.97
N VAL A 49 1.49 0.63 -4.95
CA VAL A 49 0.06 0.94 -4.83
C VAL A 49 -0.07 1.86 -3.63
N SER A 50 -0.56 3.07 -3.87
CA SER A 50 -0.90 4.06 -2.85
C SER A 50 -2.39 4.40 -2.96
N PHE A 51 -3.00 4.79 -1.85
CA PHE A 51 -4.36 5.32 -1.84
C PHE A 51 -4.32 6.83 -1.72
N ASP A 52 -5.04 7.50 -2.61
CA ASP A 52 -5.39 8.89 -2.42
C ASP A 52 -6.48 8.98 -1.34
N LEU A 53 -6.12 9.54 -0.18
CA LEU A 53 -7.02 9.67 0.97
C LEU A 53 -8.20 10.61 0.71
N ASP A 54 -8.15 11.40 -0.37
CA ASP A 54 -9.22 12.32 -0.74
C ASP A 54 -10.53 11.58 -1.04
N PHE A 55 -10.48 10.32 -1.47
CA PHE A 55 -11.70 9.55 -1.75
C PHE A 55 -12.45 9.14 -0.48
N SER A 56 -11.74 8.73 0.57
CA SER A 56 -12.35 8.43 1.88
C SER A 56 -13.02 9.65 2.52
N MET A 57 -12.41 10.84 2.36
CA MET A 57 -13.01 12.11 2.77
C MET A 57 -14.28 12.42 1.96
N LEU A 58 -14.25 12.21 0.64
CA LEU A 58 -15.41 12.40 -0.23
C LEU A 58 -16.55 11.44 0.12
N VAL A 59 -16.28 10.16 0.40
CA VAL A 59 -17.29 9.18 0.83
C VAL A 59 -17.86 9.55 2.20
N ALA A 60 -17.01 9.91 3.18
CA ALA A 60 -17.48 10.34 4.50
C ALA A 60 -18.36 11.60 4.46
N LEU A 61 -18.08 12.52 3.54
CA LEU A 61 -18.89 13.72 3.32
C LEU A 61 -20.20 13.42 2.56
N ASN A 62 -20.25 12.35 1.75
CA ASN A 62 -21.42 12.01 0.93
C ASN A 62 -22.27 10.86 1.46
N GLY A 63 -21.84 10.19 2.55
CA GLY A 63 -22.67 9.28 3.36
C GLY A 63 -23.43 8.22 2.57
N GLU A 64 -22.71 7.23 2.05
CA GLU A 64 -23.29 5.91 1.73
C GLU A 64 -22.82 4.86 2.73
#